data_AF-A0A2H0Z8A5-F1
#
_entry.id   AF-A0A2H0Z8A5-F1
#
_cell.length_a   1.000
_cell.length_b   1.000
_cell.length_c   1.000
_cell.angle_alpha   90.00
_cell.angle_beta   90.00
_cell.angle_gamma   90.00
#
_symmetry.space_group_name_H-M   'P 1'
#
loop_
_entity.id
_entity.type
_entity.pdbx_description
1 polymer ?
#
loop_
_entity_poly.entity_id
_entity_poly.type
_entity_poly.pdbx_seq_one_letter_code
_entity_poly.pdbx_strand_id
1 'polypeptide(L)'
;FEKSVGPVPAILNYENAETGERNAMDLSDAEALAGYAKKRKKEAESLKKLFNSRSIDFIEIDSDKDVLSSVVKFFKNRKLKIKAKV
;
A
#
# COMPACT_ATOMS: atom_id res chain seq x y z
N PHE A 1 -13.79 -28.99 -5.77
CA PHE A 1 -14.32 -28.48 -4.48
C PHE A 1 -14.25 -26.96 -4.48
N GLU A 2 -15.06 -26.31 -5.31
CA GLU A 2 -15.23 -24.85 -5.23
C GLU A 2 -16.29 -24.59 -4.16
N LYS A 3 -15.83 -24.29 -2.95
CA LYS A 3 -16.70 -23.79 -1.90
C LYS A 3 -16.79 -22.28 -2.12
N SER A 4 -17.89 -21.81 -2.70
CA SER A 4 -18.18 -20.38 -2.71
C SER A 4 -18.33 -19.93 -1.26
N VAL A 5 -17.37 -19.14 -0.79
CA VAL A 5 -17.46 -18.51 0.52
C VAL A 5 -18.43 -17.35 0.35
N GLY A 6 -19.66 -17.51 0.83
CA GLY A 6 -20.60 -16.39 0.96
C GLY A 6 -19.98 -15.27 1.80
N PRO A 7 -20.50 -14.02 1.74
CA PRO A 7 -19.89 -12.90 2.43
C PRO A 7 -19.92 -13.17 3.94
N VAL A 8 -18.76 -13.52 4.49
CA VAL A 8 -18.60 -13.72 5.93
C VAL A 8 -18.48 -12.32 6.54
N PRO A 9 -19.21 -11.98 7.63
CA PRO A 9 -18.88 -10.81 8.42
C PRO A 9 -17.48 -11.03 8.99
N ALA A 10 -16.48 -10.47 8.33
CA ALA A 10 -15.08 -10.71 8.64
C ALA A 10 -14.60 -9.61 9.59
N ILE A 11 -14.89 -9.75 10.88
CA ILE A 11 -14.25 -8.91 11.89
C ILE A 11 -12.79 -9.37 12.02
N LEU A 12 -11.86 -8.51 11.62
CA LEU A 12 -10.43 -8.70 11.80
C LEU A 12 -10.01 -8.09 13.14
N ASN A 13 -9.70 -8.94 14.11
CA ASN A 13 -9.02 -8.53 15.32
C ASN A 13 -7.52 -8.52 15.06
N TYR A 14 -6.84 -7.42 15.38
CA TYR A 14 -5.41 -7.30 15.22
C TYR A 14 -4.76 -6.63 16.43
N GLU A 15 -3.50 -7.00 16.69
CA GLU A 15 -2.65 -6.38 17.71
C GLU A 15 -1.49 -5.71 17.00
N ASN A 16 -1.24 -4.44 17.33
CA ASN A 16 -0.06 -3.75 16.83
C ASN A 16 1.18 -4.30 17.56
N ALA A 17 2.07 -4.96 16.82
CA ALA A 17 3.29 -5.55 17.37
C ALA A 17 4.27 -4.52 17.97
N GLU A 18 4.16 -3.24 17.58
CA GLU A 18 5.05 -2.18 18.05
C GLU A 18 4.53 -1.48 19.32
N THR A 19 3.20 -1.42 19.51
CA THR A 19 2.56 -0.69 20.62
C THR A 19 1.78 -1.56 21.59
N GLY A 20 1.45 -2.80 21.20
CA GLY A 20 0.56 -3.70 21.96
C GLY A 20 -0.93 -3.33 21.89
N GLU A 21 -1.30 -2.31 21.10
CA GLU A 21 -2.70 -1.89 20.97
C GLU A 21 -3.53 -2.93 20.23
N ARG A 22 -4.65 -3.33 20.83
CA ARG A 22 -5.62 -4.26 20.23
C ARG A 22 -6.79 -3.51 19.63
N ASN A 23 -7.10 -3.83 18.38
CA ASN A 23 -8.18 -3.21 17.64
C ASN A 23 -8.97 -4.27 16.86
N ALA A 24 -10.18 -3.90 16.45
CA ALA A 24 -11.05 -4.72 15.62
C ALA A 24 -11.53 -3.90 14.42
N MET A 25 -11.57 -4.51 13.24
CA MET A 25 -12.06 -3.89 12.02
C MET A 25 -13.11 -4.77 11.37
N ASP A 26 -14.29 -4.22 11.09
CA ASP A 26 -15.30 -4.91 10.29
C ASP A 26 -14.95 -4.77 8.81
N LEU A 27 -14.56 -5.88 8.18
CA LEU A 27 -14.22 -5.92 6.75
C LEU A 27 -15.44 -6.04 5.83
N SER A 28 -16.66 -6.13 6.39
CA SER A 28 -17.90 -6.09 5.61
C SER A 28 -18.46 -4.68 5.42
N ASP A 29 -17.98 -3.71 6.21
CA ASP A 29 -18.39 -2.32 6.11
C ASP A 29 -17.67 -1.61 4.95
N ALA A 30 -18.43 -1.38 3.87
CA ALA A 30 -17.93 -0.71 2.66
C ALA A 30 -17.49 0.73 2.91
N GLU A 31 -18.11 1.45 3.85
CA GLU A 31 -17.72 2.82 4.19
C GLU A 31 -16.40 2.83 4.96
N ALA A 32 -16.24 1.91 5.91
CA ALA A 32 -14.98 1.73 6.63
C ALA A 32 -13.82 1.39 5.68
N LEU A 33 -14.03 0.48 4.73
CA LEU A 33 -13.04 0.12 3.71
C LEU A 33 -12.69 1.30 2.79
N ALA A 34 -13.69 2.06 2.33
CA ALA A 34 -13.47 3.25 1.51
C ALA A 34 -12.70 4.34 2.27
N GLY A 35 -13.03 4.54 3.55
CA GLY A 35 -12.33 5.45 4.44
C GLY A 35 -10.86 5.06 4.64
N TYR A 36 -10.61 3.77 4.87
CA TYR A 36 -9.25 3.22 4.97
C TYR A 36 -8.46 3.43 3.67
N ALA A 37 -9.03 3.08 2.52
CA ALA A 37 -8.37 3.25 1.21
C ALA A 37 -8.00 4.71 0.94
N LYS A 38 -8.92 5.65 1.27
CA LYS A 38 -8.67 7.09 1.14
C LYS A 38 -7.55 7.57 2.07
N LYS A 39 -7.53 7.11 3.33
CA LYS A 39 -6.47 7.42 4.29
C LYS A 39 -5.11 6.94 3.79
N ARG A 40 -5.02 5.67 3.37
CA ARG A 40 -3.78 5.07 2.83
C ARG A 40 -3.27 5.82 1.61
N LYS A 41 -4.15 6.17 0.66
CA LYS A 41 -3.77 6.97 -0.51
C LYS A 41 -3.20 8.34 -0.12
N LYS A 42 -3.84 9.03 0.83
CA LYS A 42 -3.35 10.33 1.32
C LYS A 42 -1.97 10.23 2.00
N GLU A 43 -1.76 9.18 2.79
CA GLU A 43 -0.46 8.89 3.43
C GLU A 43 0.62 8.63 2.39
N ALA A 44 0.35 7.77 1.41
CA ALA A 44 1.28 7.45 0.33
C ALA A 44 1.65 8.68 -0.50
N GLU A 45 0.67 9.52 -0.87
CA GLU A 45 0.92 10.79 -1.57
C GLU A 45 1.78 11.76 -0.74
N SER A 46 1.56 11.81 0.57
CA SER A 46 2.33 12.67 1.48
C SER A 46 3.78 12.19 1.59
N LEU A 47 4.00 10.89 1.74
CA LEU A 47 5.33 10.28 1.75
C LEU A 47 6.07 10.51 0.43
N LYS A 48 5.38 10.32 -0.70
CA LYS A 48 5.95 10.57 -2.03
C LYS A 48 6.40 12.02 -2.19
N LYS A 49 5.59 13.00 -1.76
CA LYS A 49 5.95 14.42 -1.79
C LYS A 49 7.18 14.70 -0.93
N LEU A 50 7.22 14.15 0.29
CA LEU A 50 8.35 14.30 1.22
C LEU A 50 9.65 13.72 0.64
N PHE A 51 9.60 12.55 0.00
CA PHE A 51 10.80 11.91 -0.52
C PHE A 51 11.31 12.65 -1.75
N ASN A 52 10.41 13.07 -2.64
CA ASN A 52 10.76 13.87 -3.81
C ASN A 52 11.39 15.21 -3.42
N SER A 53 10.93 15.89 -2.36
CA SER A 53 11.52 17.17 -1.92
C SER A 53 12.95 17.01 -1.40
N ARG A 54 13.33 15.80 -0.96
CA ARG A 54 14.69 15.46 -0.51
C ARG A 54 15.52 14.76 -1.60
N SER A 55 15.03 14.70 -2.83
CA SER A 55 15.67 13.95 -3.94
C SER A 55 15.89 12.46 -3.62
N ILE A 56 15.06 11.88 -2.75
CA ILE A 56 15.05 10.45 -2.44
C ILE A 56 14.08 9.79 -3.41
N ASP A 57 14.54 8.77 -4.13
CA ASP A 57 13.66 8.02 -5.01
C ASP A 57 12.66 7.19 -4.19
N PHE A 58 11.41 7.17 -4.65
CA PHE A 58 10.31 6.47 -3.99
C PHE A 58 9.74 5.39 -4.91
N ILE A 59 9.46 4.22 -4.35
CA ILE A 59 8.73 3.12 -4.99
C ILE A 59 7.58 2.71 -4.07
N GLU A 60 6.39 2.58 -4.65
CA GLU A 60 5.22 2.03 -3.98
C GLU A 60 5.07 0.57 -4.40
N ILE A 61 4.90 -0.32 -3.42
CA ILE A 61 4.66 -1.74 -3.64
C ILE A 61 3.31 -2.07 -3.02
N ASP A 62 2.47 -2.70 -3.84
CA ASP A 62 1.13 -3.14 -3.50
C ASP A 62 1.13 -4.66 -3.57
N SER A 63 0.79 -5.33 -2.47
CA SER A 63 0.76 -6.79 -2.37
C SER A 63 -0.36 -7.42 -3.18
N ASP A 64 -1.40 -6.64 -3.52
CA ASP A 64 -2.53 -7.13 -4.32
C ASP A 64 -2.20 -7.15 -5.82
N LYS A 65 -1.05 -6.59 -6.21
CA LYS A 65 -0.57 -6.50 -7.59
C LYS A 65 0.75 -7.24 -7.75
N ASP A 66 1.19 -7.39 -9.00
CA ASP A 66 2.52 -7.94 -9.27
C ASP A 66 3.63 -7.01 -8.74
N VAL A 67 4.23 -7.44 -7.64
CA VAL A 67 5.35 -6.77 -6.98
C VAL A 67 6.54 -6.62 -7.93
N LEU A 68 6.85 -7.65 -8.73
CA LEU A 68 8.06 -7.66 -9.57
C LEU A 68 7.98 -6.61 -10.68
N SER A 69 6.83 -6.47 -11.34
CA SER A 69 6.65 -5.43 -12.37
C SER A 69 6.93 -4.02 -11.85
N SER A 70 6.49 -3.73 -10.62
CA SER A 70 6.66 -2.42 -9.97
C SER A 70 8.13 -2.12 -9.70
N VAL A 71 8.87 -3.11 -9.18
CA VAL A 71 10.32 -3.02 -8.94
C VAL A 71 11.10 -2.84 -10.24
N VAL A 72 10.82 -3.67 -11.25
CA VAL A 72 11.50 -3.59 -12.56
C VAL A 72 11.27 -2.22 -13.22
N LYS A 73 10.03 -1.72 -13.20
CA LYS A 73 9.67 -0.41 -13.77
C LYS A 73 10.43 0.73 -13.08
N PHE A 74 10.53 0.68 -11.75
CA PHE A 74 11.29 1.67 -10.98
C PHE A 74 12.75 1.74 -11.42
N PHE A 75 13.45 0.60 -11.47
CA PHE A 75 14.87 0.58 -11.85
C PHE A 75 15.11 0.95 -13.32
N LYS A 76 14.20 0.59 -14.23
CA LYS A 76 14.26 1.06 -15.63
C LYS A 76 14.18 2.58 -15.70
N ASN A 77 13.23 3.19 -15.00
CA ASN A 77 13.07 4.64 -14.96
C ASN A 77 14.27 5.34 -14.30
N ARG A 78 14.82 4.75 -13.23
CA ARG A 78 16.04 5.26 -12.57
C ARG A 78 17.23 5.26 -13.53
N LYS A 79 17.42 4.20 -14.32
CA LYS A 79 18.49 4.11 -15.32
C LYS A 79 18.39 5.24 -16.35
N LEU A 80 17.19 5.62 -16.77
CA LEU A 80 16.97 6.75 -17.68
C LEU A 80 17.37 8.08 -17.03
N LYS A 81 16.99 8.31 -15.76
CA LYS A 81 17.41 9.52 -15.01
C LYS A 81 18.94 9.64 -14.89
N ILE A 82 19.63 8.52 -14.65
CA ILE A 82 21.10 8.50 -14.55
C ILE A 82 21.73 8.83 -15.91
N LYS A 83 21.25 8.21 -17.00
CA LYS A 83 21.75 8.47 -18.35
C LYS A 83 21.52 9.90 -18.84
N ALA A 84 20.44 10.55 -18.42
CA ALA A 84 20.15 11.95 -18.79
C ALA A 84 20.97 12.98 -18.00
N LYS A 85 21.65 12.56 -16.93
CA LYS A 85 22.54 13.41 -16.11
C LYS A 85 24.01 13.33 -16.54
N VAL A 86 24.34 12.40 -17.45
CA VAL A 86 25.67 12.21 -18.07
C VAL A 86 25.67 12.92 -19.41
#